data_AF-A0A940CC46-F1
#
_entry.id   AF-A0A940CC46-F1
#
_cell.length_a   1.000
_cell.length_b   1.000
_cell.length_c   1.000
_cell.angle_alpha   90.00
_cell.angle_beta   90.00
_cell.angle_gamma   90.00
#
_symmetry.space_group_name_H-M   'P 1'
#
loop_
_entity.id
_entity.type
_entity.pdbx_description
1 polymer ?
#
loop_
_entity_poly.entity_id
_entity_poly.type
_entity_poly.pdbx_seq_one_letter_code
_entity_poly.pdbx_strand_id
1 'polypeptide(L)'
;MEKTDQLLQMINASPKIDSDIALLEKMIKKTKVRELINSGRHKYAVTTLKSGVMQTYVIDPVTGKRKGIQGRTEAALYNALYEFYYGDIKRIRMCDLFEDWLKDREEYNLSPRTIRRYTNSYETYLKGTEL
;
A
#
# COMPACT_ATOMS: atom_id res chain seq x y z
N MET A 1 11.06 9.76 16.08
CA MET A 1 9.63 9.41 15.97
C MET A 1 9.51 8.40 14.85
N GLU A 2 9.09 7.19 15.20
CA GLU A 2 9.03 6.07 14.27
C GLU A 2 7.89 6.30 13.26
N LYS A 3 8.07 5.93 11.99
CA LYS A 3 7.06 6.18 10.92
C LYS A 3 5.69 5.57 11.25
N THR A 4 5.72 4.56 12.11
CA THR A 4 4.61 3.83 12.71
C THR A 4 3.76 4.67 13.67
N ASP A 5 4.33 5.65 14.39
CA ASP A 5 3.62 6.55 15.32
C ASP A 5 2.94 7.72 14.61
N GLN A 6 3.56 8.24 13.54
CA GLN A 6 2.98 9.30 12.71
C GLN A 6 1.67 8.83 12.05
N LEU A 7 1.69 7.61 11.53
CA LEU A 7 0.56 6.89 10.95
C LEU A 7 -0.67 6.82 11.86
N LEU A 8 -0.38 6.55 13.12
CA LEU A 8 -1.30 6.29 14.20
C LEU A 8 -1.94 7.58 14.70
N GLN A 9 -1.15 8.65 14.78
CA GLN A 9 -1.65 10.00 15.00
C GLN A 9 -2.51 10.50 13.84
N MET A 10 -2.12 10.23 12.58
CA MET A 10 -2.85 10.72 11.41
C MET A 10 -4.23 10.07 11.26
N ILE A 11 -4.34 8.75 11.51
CA ILE A 11 -5.63 8.03 11.51
C ILE A 11 -6.54 8.50 12.67
N ASN A 12 -5.98 8.83 13.84
CA ASN A 12 -6.78 9.34 14.96
C ASN A 12 -7.11 10.84 14.86
N ALA A 13 -6.42 11.60 14.00
CA ALA A 13 -6.58 13.04 13.86
C ALA A 13 -7.55 13.45 12.75
N SER A 14 -7.96 12.53 11.86
CA SER A 14 -8.90 12.85 10.79
C SER A 14 -10.35 12.62 11.23
N PRO A 15 -11.23 13.64 11.19
CA PRO A 15 -12.65 13.48 11.50
C PRO A 15 -13.47 12.89 10.34
N LYS A 16 -12.83 12.39 9.25
CA LYS A 16 -13.51 11.94 8.03
C LYS A 16 -13.00 10.57 7.55
N ILE A 17 -13.84 9.57 7.77
CA ILE A 17 -13.61 8.15 7.45
C ILE A 17 -13.14 7.93 6.00
N ASP A 18 -13.70 8.65 5.02
CA ASP A 18 -13.31 8.51 3.60
C ASP A 18 -11.85 8.91 3.33
N SER A 19 -11.34 9.89 4.09
CA SER A 19 -9.94 10.31 3.98
C SER A 19 -8.98 9.29 4.60
N ASP A 20 -9.44 8.58 5.64
CA ASP A 20 -8.67 7.53 6.31
C ASP A 20 -8.58 6.28 5.44
N ILE A 21 -9.67 5.93 4.74
CA ILE A 21 -9.70 4.81 3.78
C ILE A 21 -8.75 5.09 2.61
N ALA A 22 -8.85 6.25 1.96
CA ALA A 22 -7.98 6.62 0.84
C ALA A 22 -6.49 6.68 1.26
N LEU A 23 -6.22 7.09 2.50
CA LEU A 23 -4.86 7.09 3.05
C LEU A 23 -4.36 5.66 3.26
N LEU A 24 -5.16 4.78 3.89
CA LEU A 24 -4.83 3.38 4.12
C LEU A 24 -4.54 2.66 2.80
N GLU A 25 -5.41 2.82 1.80
CA GLU A 25 -5.20 2.26 0.46
C GLU A 25 -3.86 2.68 -0.14
N LYS A 26 -3.56 3.98 -0.12
CA LYS A 26 -2.29 4.53 -0.65
C LYS A 26 -1.09 3.91 0.05
N MET A 27 -1.18 3.67 1.36
CA MET A 27 -0.10 3.09 2.14
C MET A 27 0.10 1.62 1.83
N ILE A 28 -0.97 0.84 1.70
CA ILE A 28 -0.90 -0.57 1.34
C ILE A 28 -0.36 -0.75 -0.07
N LYS A 29 -0.87 0.01 -1.06
CA LYS A 29 -0.35 -0.01 -2.43
C LYS A 29 1.15 0.21 -2.42
N LYS A 30 1.61 1.17 -1.60
CA LYS A 30 3.03 1.46 -1.42
C LYS A 30 3.79 0.29 -0.78
N THR A 31 3.29 -0.32 0.29
CA THR A 31 3.94 -1.45 0.97
C THR A 31 4.05 -2.68 0.06
N LYS A 32 2.96 -3.11 -0.60
CA LYS A 32 2.96 -4.26 -1.50
C LYS A 32 3.95 -4.10 -2.66
N VAL A 33 4.05 -2.90 -3.22
CA VAL A 33 5.04 -2.61 -4.28
C VAL A 33 6.47 -2.63 -3.73
N ARG A 34 6.71 -2.15 -2.50
CA ARG A 34 8.05 -2.26 -1.87
C ARG A 34 8.45 -3.71 -1.66
N GLU A 35 7.56 -4.54 -1.12
CA GLU A 35 7.80 -5.97 -0.95
C GLU A 35 8.03 -6.66 -2.28
N LEU A 36 7.24 -6.34 -3.31
CA LEU A 36 7.43 -6.87 -4.66
C LEU A 36 8.84 -6.57 -5.19
N ILE A 37 9.34 -5.35 -4.97
CA ILE A 37 10.70 -4.94 -5.35
C ILE A 37 11.75 -5.65 -4.49
N ASN A 38 11.60 -5.62 -3.16
CA ASN A 38 12.57 -6.18 -2.22
C ASN A 38 12.67 -7.71 -2.31
N SER A 39 11.57 -8.39 -2.62
CA SER A 39 11.53 -9.85 -2.83
C SER A 39 12.09 -10.29 -4.19
N GLY A 40 12.50 -9.35 -5.06
CA GLY A 40 13.04 -9.66 -6.40
C GLY A 40 12.00 -10.16 -7.41
N ARG A 41 10.71 -10.19 -7.04
CA ARG A 41 9.61 -10.53 -7.96
C ARG A 41 9.46 -9.50 -9.08
N HIS A 42 9.78 -8.24 -8.77
CA HIS A 42 9.97 -7.21 -9.79
C HIS A 42 11.41 -7.26 -10.33
N LYS A 43 11.58 -7.64 -11.60
CA LYS A 43 12.88 -7.91 -12.20
C LYS A 43 13.71 -6.68 -12.55
N TYR A 44 13.09 -5.50 -12.68
CA TYR A 44 13.73 -4.32 -13.22
C TYR A 44 14.03 -3.29 -12.14
N ALA A 45 15.15 -2.58 -12.25
CA ALA A 45 15.49 -1.52 -11.31
C ALA A 45 14.60 -0.29 -11.53
N VAL A 46 14.14 0.31 -10.43
CA VAL A 46 13.53 1.64 -10.44
C VAL A 46 14.64 2.68 -10.62
N THR A 47 14.49 3.54 -11.61
CA THR A 47 15.46 4.59 -11.96
C THR A 47 14.77 5.94 -12.09
N THR A 48 15.53 7.02 -11.92
CA THR A 48 15.02 8.39 -12.10
C THR A 48 15.65 9.00 -13.35
N LEU A 49 14.82 9.52 -14.25
CA LEU A 49 15.25 10.24 -15.44
C LEU A 49 15.83 11.61 -15.07
N LYS A 50 16.59 12.22 -15.99
CA LYS A 50 17.11 13.59 -15.83
C LYS A 50 16.01 14.63 -15.60
N SER A 51 14.79 14.35 -16.07
CA SER A 51 13.59 15.17 -15.85
C SER A 51 12.97 15.02 -14.45
N GLY A 52 13.51 14.17 -13.58
CA GLY A 52 12.96 13.85 -12.27
C GLY A 52 11.83 12.81 -12.28
N VAL A 53 11.42 12.34 -13.46
CA VAL A 53 10.42 11.28 -13.61
C VAL A 53 11.03 9.94 -13.18
N MET A 54 10.35 9.24 -12.28
CA MET A 54 10.73 7.88 -11.89
C MET A 54 10.17 6.88 -12.89
N GLN A 55 10.93 5.84 -13.21
CA GLN A 55 10.52 4.80 -14.14
C GLN A 55 11.04 3.43 -13.74
N THR A 56 10.32 2.41 -14.18
CA THR A 56 10.79 1.04 -14.25
C THR A 56 10.17 0.35 -15.47
N TYR A 57 10.36 -0.95 -15.59
CA TYR A 57 9.82 -1.74 -16.67
C TYR A 57 9.13 -2.98 -16.15
N VAL A 58 8.22 -3.52 -16.95
CA VAL A 58 7.56 -4.80 -16.73
C VAL A 58 7.54 -5.58 -18.04
N ILE A 59 7.29 -6.89 -17.96
CA ILE A 59 7.00 -7.69 -19.15
C ILE A 59 5.49 -7.69 -19.34
N ASP A 60 5.03 -7.15 -20.46
CA ASP A 60 3.63 -7.18 -20.82
C ASP A 60 3.18 -8.65 -21.00
N PRO A 61 2.15 -9.11 -20.27
CA PRO A 61 1.75 -10.52 -20.28
C PRO A 61 1.10 -10.94 -21.61
N VAL A 62 0.59 -10.00 -22.41
CA VAL A 62 -0.07 -10.28 -23.69
C VAL A 62 0.97 -10.34 -24.81
N THR A 63 1.90 -9.39 -24.83
CA THR A 63 2.86 -9.27 -25.94
C THR A 63 4.23 -9.89 -25.64
N GLY A 64 4.51 -10.22 -24.37
CA GLY A 64 5.82 -10.68 -23.90
C GLY A 64 6.92 -9.62 -23.97
N LYS A 65 6.60 -8.39 -24.38
CA LYS A 65 7.58 -7.32 -24.60
C LYS A 65 7.74 -6.46 -23.35
N ARG A 66 8.89 -5.81 -23.27
CA ARG A 66 9.19 -4.83 -22.22
C ARG A 66 8.29 -3.61 -22.38
N LYS A 67 7.53 -3.29 -21.34
CA LYS A 67 6.68 -2.10 -21.23
C LYS A 67 7.25 -1.17 -20.15
N GLY A 68 7.41 0.11 -20.47
CA GLY A 68 7.83 1.12 -19.50
C GLY A 68 6.67 1.53 -18.60
N ILE A 69 6.93 1.65 -17.30
CA ILE A 69 6.02 2.25 -16.33
C ILE A 69 6.71 3.47 -15.74
N GLN A 70 6.02 4.61 -15.74
CA GLN A 70 6.58 5.89 -15.31
C GLN A 70 5.64 6.58 -14.32
N GLY A 71 6.23 7.40 -13.45
CA GLY A 71 5.49 8.26 -12.52
C GLY A 71 6.28 9.52 -12.19
N ARG A 72 5.60 10.67 -12.16
CA ARG A 72 6.22 11.95 -11.77
C ARG A 72 6.65 11.99 -10.29
N THR A 73 6.13 11.09 -9.48
CA THR A 73 6.46 10.90 -8.07
C THR A 73 6.59 9.41 -7.76
N GLU A 74 7.25 9.07 -6.64
CA GLU A 74 7.32 7.68 -6.12
C GLU A 74 5.90 7.10 -6.00
N ALA A 75 4.96 7.87 -5.44
CA ALA A 75 3.58 7.42 -5.28
C ALA A 75 2.88 7.12 -6.61
N ALA A 76 3.09 7.96 -7.63
CA ALA A 76 2.49 7.75 -8.95
C ALA A 76 3.07 6.50 -9.64
N LEU A 77 4.38 6.29 -9.55
CA LEU A 77 5.03 5.09 -10.10
C LEU A 77 4.53 3.83 -9.38
N TYR A 78 4.42 3.89 -8.06
CA TYR A 78 4.04 2.75 -7.24
C TYR A 78 2.57 2.39 -7.47
N ASN A 79 1.68 3.37 -7.60
CA ASN A 79 0.30 3.09 -7.99
C ASN A 79 0.25 2.40 -9.37
N ALA A 80 0.99 2.90 -10.38
CA ALA A 80 0.98 2.27 -11.70
C ALA A 80 1.54 0.83 -11.69
N LEU A 81 2.58 0.57 -10.89
CA LEU A 81 3.08 -0.80 -10.67
C LEU A 81 2.06 -1.67 -9.96
N TYR A 82 1.39 -1.12 -8.94
CA TYR A 82 0.36 -1.84 -8.21
C TYR A 82 -0.77 -2.27 -9.13
N GLU A 83 -1.31 -1.34 -9.94
CA GLU A 83 -2.36 -1.66 -10.91
C GLU A 83 -1.90 -2.72 -11.92
N PHE A 84 -0.62 -2.70 -12.34
CA PHE A 84 -0.10 -3.71 -13.26
C PHE A 84 -0.04 -5.12 -12.65
N TYR A 85 0.42 -5.27 -11.41
CA TYR A 85 0.61 -6.58 -10.77
C TYR A 85 -0.62 -7.09 -10.04
N TYR A 86 -1.50 -6.19 -9.60
CA TYR A 86 -2.62 -6.49 -8.71
C TYR A 86 -3.97 -5.96 -9.22
N GLY A 87 -4.02 -5.19 -10.31
CA GLY A 87 -5.25 -4.56 -10.81
C GLY A 87 -6.32 -5.55 -11.31
N ASP A 88 -5.92 -6.74 -11.77
CA ASP A 88 -6.85 -7.81 -12.14
C ASP A 88 -7.32 -8.65 -10.94
N ILE A 89 -6.78 -8.42 -9.74
CA ILE A 89 -7.25 -9.07 -8.51
C ILE A 89 -8.54 -8.37 -8.10
N LYS A 90 -9.67 -8.94 -8.51
CA LYS A 90 -11.01 -8.55 -8.06
C LYS A 90 -11.02 -8.29 -6.55
N ARG A 91 -11.37 -7.04 -6.19
CA ARG A 91 -11.84 -6.61 -4.86
C ARG A 91 -11.01 -7.12 -3.70
N ILE A 92 -9.87 -6.47 -3.48
CA ILE A 92 -9.22 -6.53 -2.18
C ILE A 92 -10.20 -5.93 -1.17
N ARG A 93 -10.68 -6.75 -0.23
CA ARG A 93 -11.63 -6.27 0.78
C ARG A 93 -10.86 -5.55 1.87
N MET A 94 -11.46 -4.51 2.44
CA MET A 94 -10.86 -3.75 3.54
C MET A 94 -10.49 -4.64 4.75
N CYS A 95 -11.18 -5.78 4.91
CA CYS A 95 -10.82 -6.80 5.91
C CYS A 95 -9.48 -7.48 5.66
N ASP A 96 -9.24 -7.90 4.42
CA ASP A 96 -8.00 -8.56 4.05
C ASP A 96 -6.82 -7.57 4.22
N LEU A 97 -7.10 -6.27 4.02
CA LEU A 97 -6.14 -5.17 4.20
C LEU A 97 -5.80 -4.86 5.66
N PHE A 98 -6.80 -4.87 6.53
CA PHE A 98 -6.61 -4.57 7.94
C PHE A 98 -5.90 -5.71 8.67
N GLU A 99 -6.17 -6.96 8.28
CA GLU A 99 -5.51 -8.15 8.85
C GLU A 99 -4.01 -8.20 8.51
N ASP A 100 -3.64 -7.93 7.25
CA ASP A 100 -2.24 -7.82 6.84
C ASP A 100 -1.53 -6.70 7.62
N TRP A 101 -2.17 -5.53 7.76
CA TRP A 101 -1.62 -4.41 8.54
C TRP A 101 -1.49 -4.72 10.03
N LEU A 102 -2.40 -5.50 10.61
CA LEU A 102 -2.33 -5.93 12.01
C LEU A 102 -1.14 -6.85 12.26
N LYS A 103 -0.91 -7.84 11.37
CA LYS A 103 0.22 -8.76 11.46
C LYS A 103 1.55 -8.03 11.41
N ASP A 104 1.70 -7.11 10.45
CA ASP A 104 2.87 -6.23 10.35
C ASP A 104 3.10 -5.41 11.63
N ARG A 105 2.07 -5.17 12.46
CA ARG A 105 2.18 -4.37 13.69
C ARG A 105 2.36 -5.21 14.95
N GLU A 106 1.91 -6.47 14.93
CA GLU A 106 2.24 -7.46 15.96
C GLU A 106 3.74 -7.77 15.98
N GLU A 107 4.39 -7.80 14.81
CA GLU A 107 5.85 -7.94 14.69
C GLU A 107 6.65 -6.76 15.27
N TYR A 108 6.02 -5.59 15.44
CA TYR A 108 6.63 -4.40 16.03
C TYR A 108 6.44 -4.28 17.56
N ASN A 109 6.05 -5.36 18.23
CA ASN A 109 5.95 -5.42 19.69
C ASN A 109 5.00 -4.36 20.30
N LEU A 110 3.93 -4.02 19.59
CA LEU A 110 2.91 -3.09 20.10
C LEU A 110 2.22 -3.65 21.34
N SER A 111 1.81 -2.75 22.24
CA SER A 111 1.08 -3.16 23.43
C SER A 111 -0.25 -3.84 23.05
N PRO A 112 -0.68 -4.90 23.76
CA PRO A 112 -1.95 -5.59 23.50
C PRO A 112 -3.16 -4.64 23.54
N ARG A 113 -3.09 -3.59 24.37
CA ARG A 113 -4.11 -2.55 24.47
C ARG A 113 -4.23 -1.73 23.18
N THR A 114 -3.10 -1.45 22.54
CA THR A 114 -3.01 -0.69 21.29
C THR A 114 -3.60 -1.49 20.13
N ILE A 115 -3.23 -2.78 20.03
CA ILE A 115 -3.79 -3.73 19.06
C ILE A 115 -5.32 -3.79 19.19
N ARG A 116 -5.81 -4.03 20.42
CA ARG A 116 -7.25 -4.11 20.71
C ARG A 116 -8.02 -2.83 20.34
N ARG A 117 -7.41 -1.66 20.53
CA ARG A 117 -8.01 -0.39 20.13
C ARG A 117 -8.17 -0.30 18.61
N TYR A 118 -7.17 -0.71 17.83
CA TYR A 118 -7.30 -0.73 16.37
C TYR A 118 -8.35 -1.72 15.91
N THR A 119 -8.35 -2.93 16.47
CA THR A 119 -9.35 -3.95 16.14
C THR A 119 -10.75 -3.39 16.37
N ASN A 120 -11.02 -2.79 17.53
CA ASN A 120 -12.32 -2.19 17.81
C ASN A 120 -12.70 -1.07 16.83
N SER A 121 -11.76 -0.17 16.50
CA SER A 121 -12.02 0.89 15.52
C SER A 121 -12.35 0.32 14.14
N TYR A 122 -11.60 -0.69 13.70
CA TYR A 122 -11.86 -1.35 12.44
C TYR A 122 -13.21 -2.08 12.44
N GLU A 123 -13.51 -2.84 13.49
CA GLU A 123 -14.78 -3.56 13.60
C GLU A 123 -15.99 -2.61 13.62
N THR A 124 -15.84 -1.43 14.22
CA THR A 124 -16.93 -0.46 14.36
C THR A 124 -17.17 0.33 13.08
N TYR A 125 -16.10 0.70 12.36
CA TYR A 125 -16.20 1.70 11.29
C TYR A 125 -15.85 1.19 9.89
N LEU A 126 -15.18 0.04 9.77
CA LEU A 126 -14.58 -0.41 8.50
C LEU A 126 -14.93 -1.86 8.11
N LYS A 127 -15.38 -2.69 9.05
CA LYS A 127 -15.76 -4.08 8.80
C LYS A 127 -17.03 -4.17 7.94
N GLY A 128 -16.92 -4.81 6.78
CA GLY A 128 -18.02 -4.97 5.82
C GLY A 128 -18.13 -3.86 4.77
N THR A 129 -17.24 -2.87 4.81
CA THR A 129 -17.12 -1.85 3.76
C THR A 129 -16.47 -2.49 2.52
N GLU A 130 -17.18 -2.48 1.39
CA GLU A 130 -16.58 -2.78 0.09
C GLU A 130 -15.81 -1.53 -0.40
N LEU A 131 -14.68 -1.76 -1.08
CA LEU A 131 -13.97 -0.74 -1.85
C LEU A 131 -14.52 -0.70 -3.30
#